data_AF-A0A8J4UQE3-F1
#
_entry.id   AF-A0A8J4UQE3-F1
#
_cell.length_a   1.000
_cell.length_b   1.000
_cell.length_c   1.000
_cell.angle_alpha   90.00
_cell.angle_beta   90.00
_cell.angle_gamma   90.00
#
_symmetry.space_group_name_H-M   'P 1'
#
loop_
_entity.id
_entity.type
_entity.pdbx_description
1 polymer ?
#
loop_
_entity_poly.entity_id
_entity_poly.type
_entity_poly.pdbx_seq_one_letter_code
_entity_poly.pdbx_strand_id
1 'polypeptide(L)' 'MADGDWYYQVHSHLEYTPESGEEISCVVEHASFSKPMSYKWDPSMSEPDKSKIAIGASGLVLGVVLSAAGFIYYKRKSS' A
#
# COMPACT_ATOMS: atom_id res chain seq x y z
N MET A 1 -16.63 11.42 15.69
CA MET A 1 -18.11 11.63 15.70
C MET A 1 -18.73 10.34 16.21
N ALA A 2 -19.72 10.40 17.09
CA ALA A 2 -20.38 9.20 17.59
C ALA A 2 -21.20 8.58 16.45
N ASP A 3 -21.01 7.29 16.22
CA ASP A 3 -21.89 6.51 15.35
C ASP A 3 -23.16 6.24 16.17
N GLY A 4 -24.34 6.28 15.56
CA GLY A 4 -25.65 6.31 16.25
C GLY A 4 -25.97 5.13 17.18
N ASP A 5 -25.04 4.18 17.33
CA ASP A 5 -25.11 2.93 18.06
C ASP A 5 -24.32 2.95 19.39
N TRP A 6 -24.13 4.13 19.99
CA TRP A 6 -23.36 4.37 21.24
C TRP A 6 -21.87 3.98 21.19
N TYR A 7 -21.32 3.76 20.00
CA TYR A 7 -19.88 3.65 19.81
C TYR A 7 -19.25 5.01 19.58
N TYR A 8 -18.00 5.14 19.99
CA TYR A 8 -17.19 6.32 19.72
C TYR A 8 -15.98 5.93 18.87
N GLN A 9 -15.54 6.86 18.03
CA GLN A 9 -14.35 6.71 17.21
C GLN A 9 -13.39 7.86 17.50
N VAL A 10 -12.12 7.53 17.72
CA VAL A 10 -11.01 8.48 17.90
C VAL A 10 -9.89 8.09 16.94
N HIS A 11 -9.34 9.07 16.24
CA HIS A 11 -8.17 8.92 15.38
C HIS A 11 -7.02 9.75 15.92
N SER A 12 -5.85 9.15 16.00
CA SER A 12 -4.60 9.82 16.36
C SER A 12 -3.67 9.78 15.16
N HIS A 13 -3.00 10.90 14.90
CA HIS A 13 -2.06 11.05 13.79
C HIS A 13 -0.68 11.36 14.36
N LEU A 14 0.34 10.75 13.76
CA LEU A 14 1.74 10.95 14.12
C LEU A 14 2.47 11.53 12.90
N GLU A 15 2.85 12.80 12.96
CA GLU A 15 3.80 13.40 12.03
C GLU A 15 5.21 13.09 12.52
N TYR A 16 5.97 12.33 11.74
CA TYR A 16 7.34 11.96 12.11
C TYR A 16 8.19 11.70 10.86
N THR A 17 9.51 11.70 11.03
CA THR A 17 10.46 11.30 9.99
C THR A 17 11.04 9.94 10.39
N PRO A 18 10.86 8.88 9.59
CA PRO A 18 11.32 7.53 9.96
C PRO A 18 12.84 7.42 9.96
N GLU A 19 13.39 6.83 11.02
CA GLU A 19 14.78 6.39 11.07
C GLU A 19 14.91 4.91 10.69
N SER A 20 16.08 4.53 10.20
CA SER A 20 16.33 3.15 9.77
C SER A 20 16.37 2.21 10.96
N GLY A 21 15.48 1.21 10.96
CA GLY A 21 15.42 0.18 12.01
C GLY A 21 14.48 0.49 13.17
N GLU A 22 13.74 1.59 13.13
CA GLU A 22 12.71 1.88 14.12
C GLU A 22 11.48 0.97 13.97
N GLU A 23 10.89 0.59 15.10
CA GLU A 23 9.59 -0.08 15.17
C GLU A 23 8.58 0.87 15.81
N ILE A 24 7.50 1.17 15.08
CA ILE A 24 6.44 2.05 15.56
C ILE A 24 5.21 1.23 15.88
N SER A 25 4.52 1.58 16.97
CA SER A 25 3.26 0.96 17.33
C SER A 25 2.25 1.98 17.82
N CYS A 26 0.98 1.73 17.53
CA CYS A 26 -0.15 2.43 18.13
C CYS A 26 -0.55 1.70 19.41
N VAL A 27 -0.58 2.40 20.54
CA VAL A 27 -0.99 1.84 21.83
C VAL A 27 -2.33 2.44 22.23
N VAL A 28 -3.30 1.57 22.51
CA VAL A 28 -4.65 1.95 22.92
C VAL A 28 -4.89 1.52 24.36
N GLU A 29 -5.10 2.50 25.22
CA GLU A 29 -5.56 2.31 26.59
C GLU A 29 -7.06 2.60 26.67
N HIS A 30 -7.83 1.63 27.15
CA HIS A 30 -9.26 1.77 27.30
C HIS A 30 -9.77 0.92 28.46
N ALA A 31 -10.79 1.40 29.17
CA ALA A 31 -11.35 0.73 30.35
C ALA A 31 -11.89 -0.68 30.07
N SER A 32 -12.22 -1.01 28.81
CA SER A 32 -12.64 -2.36 28.42
C SER A 32 -11.48 -3.36 28.35
N PHE A 33 -10.23 -2.89 28.29
CA PHE A 33 -9.06 -3.75 28.20
C PHE A 33 -8.37 -3.83 29.57
N SER A 34 -8.01 -5.06 29.98
CA SER A 34 -7.26 -5.27 31.23
C SER A 34 -5.79 -4.87 31.14
N LYS A 35 -5.27 -4.71 29.91
CA LYS A 35 -3.92 -4.27 29.57
C LYS A 35 -3.96 -3.41 28.31
N PRO A 36 -2.98 -2.52 28.07
CA PRO A 36 -2.90 -1.75 26.84
C PRO A 36 -2.84 -2.66 25.61
N MET A 37 -3.55 -2.28 24.56
CA MET A 37 -3.51 -3.00 23.28
C MET A 37 -2.53 -2.31 22.33
N SER A 38 -1.55 -3.07 21.83
CA SER A 38 -0.51 -2.56 20.94
C SER A 38 -0.71 -3.09 19.51
N TYR A 39 -0.72 -2.18 18.55
CA TYR A 39 -0.82 -2.46 17.11
C TYR A 39 0.46 -2.00 16.44
N LYS A 40 1.29 -2.94 16.00
CA LYS A 40 2.52 -2.61 15.26
C LYS A 40 2.16 -1.97 13.92
N TRP A 41 2.82 -0.87 13.61
CA TRP A 41 2.76 -0.27 12.29
C TRP A 41 3.56 -1.14 11.34
N ASP A 42 2.89 -1.73 10.35
CA ASP A 42 3.57 -2.41 9.26
C ASP A 42 3.70 -1.44 8.07
N PRO A 43 4.92 -0.98 7.74
CA PRO A 43 5.15 -0.15 6.56
C PRO A 43 5.05 -0.95 5.26
N SER A 44 4.85 -2.27 5.32
CA SER A 44 4.65 -3.07 4.12
C SER A 44 3.45 -2.56 3.33
N MET A 45 3.58 -2.59 1.99
CA MET A 45 2.52 -2.07 1.13
C MET A 45 1.20 -2.79 1.41
N SER A 46 0.12 -2.00 1.46
CA SER A 46 -1.21 -2.55 1.61
C SER A 46 -1.55 -3.47 0.42
N GLU A 47 -2.38 -4.50 0.64
CA GLU A 47 -2.85 -5.39 -0.43
C GLU A 47 -3.42 -4.64 -1.68
N PRO A 48 -4.22 -3.56 -1.54
CA PRO A 48 -4.66 -2.79 -2.70
C PRO A 48 -3.50 -2.08 -3.43
N ASP A 49 -2.49 -1.60 -2.72
CA ASP A 49 -1.32 -0.97 -3.34
C ASP A 49 -0.45 -1.97 -4.09
N LYS A 50 -0.25 -3.17 -3.53
CA LYS A 50 0.42 -4.29 -4.23
C LYS A 50 -0.30 -4.66 -5.52
N SER A 51 -1.62 -4.74 -5.48
CA SER A 51 -2.45 -5.07 -6.65
C SER A 51 -2.33 -4.02 -7.77
N LYS A 52 -2.31 -2.73 -7.41
CA LYS A 52 -2.11 -1.62 -8.37
C LYS A 52 -0.76 -1.71 -9.07
N ILE A 53 0.30 -2.04 -8.34
CA ILE A 53 1.65 -2.19 -8.90
C ILE A 53 1.73 -3.38 -9.84
N ALA A 54 1.13 -4.52 -9.48
CA ALA A 54 1.09 -5.69 -10.35
C ALA A 54 0.40 -5.41 -11.69
N ILE A 55 -0.75 -4.72 -11.66
CA ILE A 55 -1.46 -4.31 -12.87
C ILE A 55 -0.59 -3.38 -13.72
N GLY A 56 0.03 -2.36 -13.11
CA GLY A 56 0.94 -1.45 -13.82
C GLY A 56 2.11 -2.17 -14.50
N ALA A 57 2.77 -3.08 -13.77
CA ALA A 57 3.89 -3.87 -14.29
C ALA A 57 3.47 -4.75 -15.48
N SER A 58 2.31 -5.40 -15.40
CA SER A 58 1.80 -6.23 -16.51
C SER A 58 1.53 -5.40 -17.78
N GLY A 59 0.96 -4.21 -17.64
CA GLY A 59 0.70 -3.30 -18.76
C GLY A 59 2.00 -2.83 -19.43
N LEU A 60 3.03 -2.50 -18.64
CA LEU A 60 4.35 -2.12 -19.15
C LEU A 60 5.00 -3.25 -19.95
N VAL A 61 4.99 -4.47 -19.42
CA VAL A 61 5.57 -5.63 -20.11
C VAL A 61 4.87 -5.87 -21.45
N LEU A 62 3.53 -5.85 -21.47
CA LEU A 62 2.76 -6.02 -22.70
C LEU A 62 3.08 -4.91 -23.72
N GLY A 63 3.17 -3.65 -23.27
CA GLY A 63 3.52 -2.52 -24.14
C GLY A 63 4.91 -2.67 -24.78
N VAL A 64 5.91 -3.11 -24.02
CA VAL A 64 7.27 -3.36 -24.52
C VAL A 64 7.29 -4.47 -25.57
N VAL A 65 6.61 -5.59 -25.30
CA VAL A 65 6.54 -6.74 -26.22
C VAL A 65 5.88 -6.35 -27.54
N LEU A 66 4.74 -5.67 -27.49
CA LEU A 66 4.03 -5.23 -28.70
C LEU A 66 4.85 -4.24 -29.51
N SER A 67 5.54 -3.30 -28.84
CA SER A 67 6.39 -2.31 -29.49
C SER A 67 7.59 -2.98 -30.19
N ALA A 68 8.26 -3.91 -29.52
CA ALA A 68 9.38 -4.66 -30.10
C ALA A 68 8.94 -5.52 -31.29
N ALA A 69 7.82 -6.24 -31.16
CA ALA A 69 7.26 -7.04 -32.24
C ALA A 69 6.89 -6.17 -33.45
N GLY A 70 6.24 -5.03 -33.22
CA GLY A 70 5.90 -4.05 -34.26
C GLY A 70 7.12 -3.49 -34.98
N PHE A 71 8.18 -3.16 -34.23
CA PHE A 71 9.43 -2.67 -34.79
C PHE A 71 10.13 -3.72 -35.67
N ILE A 72 10.19 -4.97 -35.21
CA ILE A 72 10.76 -6.08 -35.99
C ILE A 72 9.96 -6.31 -37.27
N TYR A 73 8.63 -6.30 -37.19
CA TYR A 73 7.75 -6.43 -38.35
C TYR A 73 7.98 -5.32 -39.37
N TYR A 74 8.04 -4.07 -38.91
CA TYR A 74 8.31 -2.91 -39.77
C TYR A 74 9.66 -3.06 -40.50
N LYS A 75 10.73 -3.40 -39.77
CA LYS A 75 12.06 -3.61 -40.36
C LYS A 75 12.09 -4.74 -41.38
N ARG A 76 11.34 -5.82 -41.16
CA ARG A 76 11.22 -6.95 -42.11
C ARG A 76 10.43 -6.59 -43.37
N LYS A 77 9.40 -5.75 -43.26
CA LYS A 77 8.58 -5.32 -44.41
C LYS A 77 9.24 -4.24 -45.25
N SER A 78 10.10 -3.40 -44.64
CA SER A 78 10.87 -2.37 -45.34
C SER A 78 12.19 -2.88 -45.94
N SER A 79 12.49 -4.18 -45.84
CA SER A 79 13.58 -4.85 -46.55
C SER A 79 13.05 -5.62 -47.76
#